data_AF-A0A5C8WQS6-F1
#
_entry.id   AF-A0A5C8WQS6-F1
#
_cell.length_a   1.000
_cell.length_b   1.000
_cell.length_c   1.000
_cell.angle_alpha   90.00
_cell.angle_beta   90.00
_cell.angle_gamma   90.00
#
_symmetry.space_group_name_H-M   'P 1'
#
loop_
_entity.id
_entity.type
_entity.pdbx_description
1 polymer ?
#
loop_
_entity_poly.entity_id
_entity_poly.type
_entity_poly.pdbx_seq_one_letter_code
_entity_poly.pdbx_strand_id
1 'polypeptide(L)'
;MTLPHPKFRSVIHLAASTALVLLAQSGSLVSFGPSSAVAQLATDASQEVQLDELSVVGNGGTANGPPRKVDGYLARESVSATRTDTPLREVPQTVVVVPDSV
;
A
#
# COMPACT_ATOMS: atom_id res chain seq x y z
N MET A 1 38.91 16.48 -21.91
CA MET A 1 39.17 15.02 -21.83
C MET A 1 37.83 14.33 -21.58
N THR A 2 37.21 13.82 -22.62
CA THR A 2 35.86 13.25 -22.63
C THR A 2 35.95 11.76 -22.93
N LEU A 3 35.45 10.90 -22.04
CA LEU A 3 35.33 9.46 -22.28
C LEU A 3 33.83 9.08 -22.44
N PRO A 4 33.48 8.23 -23.43
CA PRO A 4 32.10 8.00 -23.86
C PRO A 4 31.34 6.91 -23.08
N HIS A 5 30.01 7.07 -23.07
CA HIS A 5 29.00 6.09 -22.63
C HIS A 5 29.00 4.83 -23.52
N PRO A 6 28.79 3.63 -22.95
CA PRO A 6 28.45 2.45 -23.74
C PRO A 6 26.94 2.41 -24.06
N LYS A 7 26.61 2.41 -25.35
CA LYS A 7 25.29 2.06 -25.88
C LYS A 7 25.29 0.55 -26.20
N PHE A 8 24.44 -0.24 -25.56
CA PHE A 8 24.13 -1.60 -26.02
C PHE A 8 22.84 -1.57 -26.85
N ARG A 9 22.93 -2.17 -28.04
CA ARG A 9 21.89 -2.23 -29.09
C ARG A 9 21.42 -3.68 -29.29
N SER A 10 20.21 -3.77 -29.85
CA SER A 10 19.61 -4.87 -30.63
C SER A 10 18.78 -5.86 -29.80
N VAL A 11 17.44 -5.80 -29.82
CA VAL A 11 16.47 -6.14 -30.91
C VAL A 11 16.48 -7.63 -31.26
N ILE A 12 15.44 -8.34 -30.82
CA ILE A 12 14.86 -9.49 -31.52
C ILE A 12 13.34 -9.33 -31.46
N HIS A 13 12.75 -8.92 -32.57
CA HIS A 13 11.33 -9.14 -32.85
C HIS A 13 11.18 -10.56 -33.40
N LEU A 14 10.23 -11.33 -32.88
CA LEU A 14 9.65 -12.42 -33.65
C LEU A 14 8.15 -12.48 -33.38
N ALA A 15 7.41 -11.69 -34.16
CA ALA A 15 5.98 -11.81 -34.33
C ALA A 15 5.70 -13.09 -35.14
N ALA A 16 5.16 -14.11 -34.49
CA ALA A 16 4.63 -15.28 -35.19
C ALA A 16 3.19 -14.98 -35.62
N SER A 17 3.09 -14.25 -36.73
CA SER A 17 1.88 -14.07 -37.50
C SER A 17 1.83 -15.19 -38.54
N THR A 18 0.85 -16.09 -38.43
CA THR A 18 0.46 -16.95 -39.55
C THR A 18 -1.05 -17.10 -39.55
N ALA A 19 -1.68 -16.21 -40.33
CA ALA A 19 -3.03 -16.38 -40.81
C ALA A 19 -3.08 -17.59 -41.74
N LEU A 20 -4.03 -18.50 -41.50
CA LEU A 20 -4.42 -19.52 -42.46
C LEU A 20 -5.90 -19.31 -42.80
N VAL A 21 -6.12 -18.52 -43.85
CA VAL A 21 -7.41 -18.37 -44.52
C VAL A 21 -7.50 -19.45 -45.59
N LEU A 22 -8.53 -20.30 -45.53
CA LEU A 22 -8.87 -21.26 -46.57
C LEU A 22 -10.33 -21.12 -47.00
N LEU A 23 -10.52 -21.38 -48.28
CA LEU A 23 -11.46 -20.78 -49.22
C LEU A 23 -12.77 -21.59 -49.37
N ALA A 24 -13.86 -20.83 -49.53
CA ALA A 24 -15.17 -21.14 -50.13
C ALA A 24 -15.58 -22.61 -50.37
N GLN A 25 -16.70 -23.02 -49.75
CA GLN A 25 -17.69 -23.88 -50.40
C GLN A 25 -19.12 -23.43 -50.06
N SER A 26 -19.89 -23.28 -51.14
CA SER A 26 -21.29 -22.86 -51.16
C SER A 26 -22.24 -23.89 -50.57
N GLY A 27 -23.28 -23.40 -49.89
CA GLY A 27 -24.46 -24.14 -49.50
C GLY A 27 -24.35 -24.75 -48.11
N SER A 28 -24.92 -24.10 -47.09
CA SER A 28 -25.18 -24.75 -45.80
C SER A 28 -26.23 -23.97 -45.02
N LEU A 29 -27.31 -24.67 -44.66
CA LEU A 29 -28.32 -24.22 -43.71
C LEU A 29 -27.61 -23.79 -42.43
N VAL A 30 -27.79 -22.53 -42.02
CA VAL A 30 -27.25 -22.02 -40.76
C VAL A 30 -28.07 -22.64 -39.62
N SER A 31 -27.66 -23.83 -39.20
CA SER A 31 -28.06 -24.40 -37.93
C SER A 31 -27.46 -23.52 -36.84
N PHE A 32 -28.31 -22.84 -36.07
CA PHE A 32 -27.93 -22.25 -34.79
C PHE A 32 -27.72 -23.40 -33.80
N GLY A 33 -26.55 -24.04 -33.87
CA GLY A 33 -26.09 -24.96 -32.84
C GLY A 33 -25.92 -24.24 -31.50
N PRO A 34 -26.01 -24.95 -30.37
CA PRO A 34 -25.83 -24.35 -29.06
C PRO A 34 -24.44 -23.71 -28.98
N SER A 35 -24.39 -22.39 -28.73
CA SER A 35 -23.14 -21.72 -28.39
C SER A 35 -22.64 -22.26 -27.05
N SER A 36 -21.55 -23.01 -27.09
CA SER A 36 -20.80 -23.39 -25.91
C SER A 36 -19.90 -22.21 -25.51
N ALA A 37 -20.19 -21.61 -24.35
CA ALA A 37 -19.28 -20.67 -23.72
C ALA A 37 -18.17 -21.47 -23.02
N VAL A 38 -16.92 -21.22 -23.40
CA VAL A 38 -15.76 -21.80 -22.75
C VAL A 38 -15.34 -20.85 -21.63
N ALA A 39 -15.39 -21.28 -20.37
CA ALA A 39 -14.89 -20.48 -19.26
C ALA A 39 -13.37 -20.34 -19.39
N GLN A 40 -12.86 -19.11 -19.42
CA GLN A 40 -11.42 -18.87 -19.38
C GLN A 40 -10.91 -19.29 -18.01
N LEU A 41 -10.03 -20.30 -17.99
CA LEU A 41 -9.29 -20.68 -16.80
C LEU A 41 -8.50 -19.46 -16.32
N ALA A 42 -8.72 -19.08 -15.05
CA ALA A 42 -7.88 -18.08 -14.40
C ALA A 42 -6.43 -18.54 -14.54
N THR A 43 -5.62 -17.77 -15.26
CA THR A 43 -4.20 -18.05 -15.51
C THR A 43 -3.39 -18.20 -14.22
N ASP A 44 -3.99 -17.81 -13.09
CA ASP A 44 -3.30 -17.51 -11.87
C ASP A 44 -4.05 -18.05 -10.64
N ALA A 45 -4.73 -19.18 -10.77
CA ALA A 45 -5.41 -19.84 -9.64
C ALA A 45 -4.44 -20.39 -8.57
N SER A 46 -3.13 -20.20 -8.74
CA SER A 46 -2.06 -20.73 -7.88
C SER A 46 -1.00 -19.71 -7.50
N GLN A 47 -1.22 -18.41 -7.75
CA GLN A 47 -0.25 -17.38 -7.38
C GLN A 47 -0.50 -16.96 -5.93
N GLU A 48 0.25 -17.60 -5.04
CA GLU A 48 0.29 -17.21 -3.64
C GLU A 48 1.13 -15.93 -3.51
N VAL A 49 0.46 -14.80 -3.28
CA VAL A 49 1.10 -13.50 -3.06
C VAL A 49 1.49 -13.42 -1.59
N GLN A 50 2.78 -13.63 -1.31
CA GLN A 50 3.34 -13.46 0.02
C GLN A 50 3.58 -11.97 0.29
N LEU A 51 2.92 -11.44 1.33
CA LEU A 51 3.06 -10.04 1.75
C LEU A 51 4.11 -9.94 2.86
N ASP A 52 4.90 -8.89 2.82
CA ASP A 52 5.86 -8.57 3.87
C ASP A 52 5.15 -8.09 5.14
N GLU A 53 5.80 -8.30 6.29
CA GLU A 53 5.32 -7.79 7.57
C GLU A 53 5.37 -6.26 7.64
N LEU A 54 4.26 -5.64 8.07
CA LEU A 54 4.16 -4.18 8.25
C LEU A 54 4.10 -3.83 9.73
N SER A 55 5.14 -3.18 10.23
CA SER A 55 5.18 -2.64 11.59
C SER A 55 4.64 -1.21 11.63
N VAL A 56 3.63 -0.97 12.45
CA VAL A 56 3.02 0.34 12.65
C VAL A 56 3.29 0.81 14.08
N VAL A 57 4.00 1.92 14.22
CA VAL A 57 4.21 2.60 15.50
C VAL A 57 3.37 3.87 15.54
N GLY A 58 2.50 3.98 16.54
CA GLY A 58 1.71 5.19 16.77
C GLY A 58 2.60 6.32 17.29
N ASN A 59 2.66 7.44 16.58
CA ASN A 59 3.51 8.59 16.93
C ASN A 59 2.83 9.60 17.90
N GLY A 60 1.78 9.19 18.62
CA GLY A 60 0.97 10.09 19.43
C GLY A 60 0.45 9.42 20.70
N GLY A 61 0.82 9.98 21.86
CA GLY A 61 0.16 9.69 23.13
C GLY A 61 -1.31 10.10 23.03
N THR A 62 -2.21 9.19 23.37
CA THR A 62 -3.65 9.40 23.19
C THR A 62 -4.27 9.94 24.47
N ALA A 63 -5.39 10.65 24.33
CA ALA A 63 -6.27 11.04 25.45
C ALA A 63 -6.77 9.85 26.30
N ASN A 64 -6.62 8.61 25.81
CA ASN A 64 -6.97 7.36 26.49
C ASN A 64 -5.78 6.38 26.61
N GLY A 65 -4.56 6.85 26.37
CA GLY A 65 -3.34 6.05 26.40
C GLY A 65 -2.59 6.20 27.72
N PRO A 66 -1.53 5.41 27.94
CA PRO A 66 -0.62 5.66 29.06
C PRO A 66 -0.16 7.12 29.03
N PRO A 67 -0.12 7.81 30.19
CA PRO A 67 0.33 9.20 30.23
C PRO A 67 1.70 9.33 29.57
N ARG A 68 1.87 10.33 28.70
CA ARG A 68 3.15 10.57 28.03
C ARG A 68 4.23 10.71 29.10
N LYS A 69 5.31 9.91 29.00
CA LYS A 69 6.45 10.06 29.90
C LYS A 69 7.09 11.43 29.69
N VAL A 70 7.34 12.12 30.79
CA VAL A 70 7.99 13.42 30.78
C VAL A 70 9.48 13.21 30.56
N ASP A 71 10.08 14.00 29.66
CA ASP A 71 11.52 14.00 29.43
C ASP A 71 12.21 14.91 30.47
N GLY A 72 12.83 14.30 31.48
CA GLY A 72 13.52 15.01 32.56
C GLY A 72 12.58 15.83 33.45
N TYR A 73 12.97 17.07 33.75
CA TYR A 73 12.25 17.96 34.68
C TYR A 73 11.14 18.80 34.02
N LEU A 74 11.03 18.81 32.69
CA LEU A 74 10.16 19.73 31.96
C LEU A 74 8.92 19.02 31.39
N ALA A 75 7.82 19.07 32.13
CA ALA A 75 6.52 18.71 31.59
C ALA A 75 5.98 19.80 30.65
N ARG A 76 5.35 19.41 29.53
CA ARG A 76 4.77 20.34 28.54
C ARG A 76 3.24 20.33 28.52
N GLU A 77 2.65 19.27 29.04
CA GLU A 77 1.22 18.99 28.98
C GLU A 77 0.74 18.33 30.28
N SER A 78 -0.55 18.44 30.58
CA SER A 78 -1.16 17.87 31.78
C SER A 78 -2.62 17.51 31.55
N VAL A 79 -2.99 16.31 32.00
CA VAL A 79 -4.38 15.81 32.01
C VAL A 79 -5.11 16.20 33.29
N SER A 80 -4.39 16.49 34.38
CA SER A 80 -4.99 16.69 35.70
C SER A 80 -5.91 17.91 35.77
N ALA A 81 -5.63 18.96 34.99
CA ALA A 81 -6.34 20.23 35.08
C ALA A 81 -7.63 20.29 34.27
N THR A 82 -7.69 19.57 33.15
CA THR A 82 -8.76 19.67 32.15
C THR A 82 -9.35 18.30 31.76
N ARG A 83 -8.82 17.21 32.33
CA ARG A 83 -9.16 15.82 31.97
C ARG A 83 -8.87 15.47 30.50
N THR A 84 -8.03 16.25 29.84
CA THR A 84 -7.56 15.97 28.48
C THR A 84 -6.11 16.39 28.37
N ASP A 85 -5.38 15.86 27.39
CA ASP A 85 -3.99 16.21 27.14
C ASP A 85 -3.89 17.68 26.70
N THR A 86 -3.63 18.58 27.66
CA THR A 86 -3.66 20.03 27.46
C THR A 86 -2.26 20.60 27.67
N PRO A 87 -1.73 21.39 26.72
CA PRO A 87 -0.49 22.12 26.91
C PRO A 87 -0.56 23.01 28.15
N LEU A 88 0.49 23.04 28.99
CA LEU A 88 0.48 23.80 30.25
C LEU A 88 0.20 25.30 30.04
N ARG A 89 0.59 25.87 28.89
CA ARG A 89 0.30 27.27 28.51
C ARG A 89 -1.18 27.56 28.26
N GLU A 90 -1.99 26.53 27.98
CA GLU A 90 -3.41 26.63 27.66
C GLU A 90 -4.30 26.26 28.85
N VAL A 91 -3.69 25.84 29.97
CA VAL A 91 -4.43 25.53 31.20
C VAL A 91 -4.87 26.84 31.88
N PRO A 92 -6.16 26.98 32.26
CA PRO A 92 -6.69 28.23 32.82
C PRO A 92 -6.28 28.53 34.27
N GLN A 93 -5.51 27.61 34.88
CA GLN A 93 -5.08 27.69 36.28
C GLN A 93 -3.61 27.30 36.42
N THR A 94 -3.00 27.67 37.54
CA THR A 94 -1.63 27.27 37.85
C THR A 94 -1.57 25.78 38.20
N VAL A 95 -0.65 25.05 37.56
CA VAL A 95 -0.41 23.63 37.79
C VAL A 95 1.10 23.40 37.90
N VAL A 96 1.51 22.64 38.91
CA VAL A 96 2.90 22.20 39.10
C VAL A 96 2.96 20.71 38.86
N VAL A 97 3.80 20.29 37.92
CA VAL A 97 4.01 18.87 37.61
C VAL A 97 5.29 18.39 38.28
N VAL A 98 5.23 17.22 38.92
CA VAL A 98 6.38 16.54 39.52
C VAL A 98 6.68 15.28 38.70
N PRO A 99 7.77 15.23 37.92
CA PRO A 99 8.13 14.06 37.10
C PRO A 99 8.61 12.87 37.94
N ASP A 100 8.41 11.65 37.42
CA ASP A 100 8.86 10.40 38.06
C ASP A 100 10.34 10.10 37.89
N SER A 101 11.00 10.81 36.97
CA SER A 101 12.37 10.57 36.52
C SER A 101 13.43 11.25 37.42
N VAL A 102 13.03 11.66 38.63
CA VAL A 102 13.83 12.44 39.59
C VAL A 102 14.28 11.56 40.76
#